data_AF-A0A0S4QNF2-F1
#
_entry.id   AF-A0A0S4QNF2-F1
#
_cell.length_a   1.000
_cell.length_b   1.000
_cell.length_c   1.000
_cell.angle_alpha   90.00
_cell.angle_beta   90.00
_cell.angle_gamma   90.00
#
_symmetry.space_group_name_H-M   'P 1'
#
loop_
_entity.id
_entity.type
_entity.pdbx_description
1 polymer ?
#
loop_
_entity_poly.entity_id
_entity_poly.type
_entity_poly.pdbx_seq_one_letter_code
_entity_poly.pdbx_strand_id
1 'polypeptide(L)'
;MSERTIARSASDRSRGFPARRLVIGVLSALLAVFLVGAAIFAVWCRASFHVWPWSSSLPDRVTYCGRTYLGPGDPVTWTEAEAFENGAIRKVGHYGFGALGWSIYANPLSEQARTRGNSPLPCAMGVYLRTDDDRVVAYTLSGGP
;
A
#
# COMPACT_ATOMS: atom_id res chain seq x y z
N MET A 1 47.46 55.31 -50.41
CA MET A 1 46.34 54.52 -50.97
C MET A 1 46.43 53.15 -50.31
N SER A 2 45.64 52.94 -49.24
CA SER A 2 45.93 51.95 -48.19
C SER A 2 45.15 50.65 -48.40
N GLU A 3 45.89 49.56 -48.46
CA GLU A 3 45.40 48.18 -48.44
C GLU A 3 44.75 47.80 -47.11
N ARG A 4 43.74 46.91 -47.20
CA ARG A 4 43.31 45.87 -46.24
C ARG A 4 43.00 46.38 -44.82
N THR A 5 41.81 46.16 -44.25
CA THR A 5 41.37 44.82 -43.85
C THR A 5 39.93 44.96 -43.33
N ILE A 6 38.98 44.32 -44.02
CA ILE A 6 37.64 44.06 -43.47
C ILE A 6 37.79 42.83 -42.58
N ALA A 7 38.03 43.03 -41.29
CA ALA A 7 37.93 41.97 -40.30
C ALA A 7 36.53 42.05 -39.65
N ARG A 8 35.61 41.26 -40.21
CA ARG A 8 34.34 40.87 -39.57
C ARG A 8 34.65 40.28 -38.19
N SER A 9 34.42 41.06 -37.13
CA SER A 9 34.29 40.50 -35.79
C SER A 9 32.85 40.00 -35.61
N ALA A 10 32.56 38.87 -36.27
CA ALA A 10 31.35 38.08 -36.06
C ALA A 10 31.74 36.86 -35.22
N SER A 11 32.03 37.07 -33.94
CA SER A 11 32.29 35.98 -33.01
C SER A 11 31.93 36.42 -31.61
N ASP A 12 30.64 36.33 -31.26
CA ASP A 12 30.21 35.65 -30.03
C ASP A 12 28.68 35.46 -30.04
N ARG A 13 28.18 34.75 -31.04
CA ARG A 13 26.80 34.22 -31.01
C ARG A 13 26.92 32.75 -30.66
N SER A 14 26.72 32.40 -29.37
CA SER A 14 26.18 31.12 -28.86
C SER A 14 26.81 30.56 -27.56
N ARG A 15 26.86 31.34 -26.46
CA ARG A 15 27.10 30.76 -25.12
C ARG A 15 25.84 30.64 -24.28
N GLY A 16 24.78 30.08 -24.87
CA GLY A 16 23.47 30.06 -24.23
C GLY A 16 22.77 28.72 -24.10
N PHE A 17 23.33 27.56 -24.50
CA PHE A 17 22.51 26.32 -24.56
C PHE A 17 23.14 24.94 -24.24
N PRO A 18 24.37 24.75 -23.70
CA PRO A 18 24.80 23.41 -23.27
C PRO A 18 24.19 23.01 -21.92
N ALA A 19 24.06 23.95 -20.99
CA ALA A 19 23.56 23.69 -19.63
C ALA A 19 22.11 23.21 -19.64
N ARG A 20 21.25 23.80 -20.49
CA ARG A 20 19.83 23.43 -20.56
C ARG A 20 19.62 22.01 -21.10
N ARG A 21 20.43 21.54 -22.06
CA ARG A 21 20.36 20.17 -22.59
C ARG A 21 20.89 19.14 -21.59
N LEU A 22 21.97 19.46 -20.87
CA LEU A 22 22.50 18.63 -19.80
C LEU A 22 21.50 18.49 -18.63
N VAL A 23 20.88 19.59 -18.22
CA VAL A 23 19.84 19.60 -17.17
C VAL A 23 18.62 18.77 -17.59
N ILE A 24 18.16 18.90 -18.84
CA ILE A 24 17.06 18.09 -19.37
C ILE A 24 17.44 16.59 -19.38
N GLY A 25 18.67 16.26 -19.79
CA GLY A 25 19.16 14.87 -19.81
C GLY A 25 19.28 14.24 -18.41
N VAL A 26 19.72 15.02 -17.42
CA VAL A 26 19.78 14.56 -16.02
C VAL A 26 18.38 14.38 -15.45
N LEU A 27 17.47 15.33 -15.70
CA LEU A 27 16.07 15.20 -15.28
C LEU A 27 15.37 14.01 -15.93
N SER A 28 15.60 13.74 -17.22
CA SER A 28 15.01 12.59 -17.89
C SER A 28 15.59 11.27 -17.39
N ALA A 29 16.90 11.21 -17.10
CA ALA A 29 17.52 10.03 -16.50
C ALA A 29 17.00 9.77 -15.08
N LEU A 30 16.87 10.81 -14.26
CA LEU A 30 16.29 10.71 -12.92
C LEU A 30 14.82 10.25 -12.97
N LEU A 31 14.04 10.80 -13.90
CA LEU A 31 12.66 10.37 -14.12
C LEU A 31 12.60 8.90 -14.54
N ALA A 32 13.47 8.46 -15.45
CA ALA A 32 13.52 7.07 -15.88
C ALA A 32 13.87 6.13 -14.71
N VAL A 33 14.88 6.46 -13.91
CA VAL A 33 15.25 5.68 -12.71
C VAL A 33 14.09 5.63 -11.71
N PHE A 34 13.42 6.76 -11.49
CA PHE A 34 12.25 6.82 -10.60
C PHE A 34 11.11 5.92 -11.10
N LEU A 35 10.80 5.97 -12.40
CA LEU A 35 9.75 5.13 -13.00
C LEU A 35 10.09 3.63 -12.92
N VAL A 36 11.35 3.26 -13.17
CA VAL A 36 11.80 1.86 -13.03
C VAL A 36 11.71 1.41 -11.58
N GLY A 37 12.15 2.24 -10.62
CA GLY A 37 12.02 1.94 -9.20
C GLY A 37 10.57 1.78 -8.76
N ALA A 38 9.68 2.67 -9.20
CA ALA A 38 8.25 2.59 -8.94
C ALA A 38 7.62 1.32 -9.53
N ALA A 39 8.03 0.90 -10.73
CA ALA A 39 7.56 -0.33 -11.36
C ALA A 39 8.02 -1.58 -10.60
N ILE A 40 9.29 -1.65 -10.19
CA ILE A 40 9.83 -2.77 -9.39
C ILE A 40 9.09 -2.85 -8.05
N PHE A 41 8.90 -1.71 -7.38
CA PHE A 41 8.17 -1.62 -6.13
C PHE A 41 6.71 -2.09 -6.30
N ALA A 42 6.04 -1.68 -7.37
CA ALA A 42 4.69 -2.13 -7.68
C ALA A 42 4.58 -3.64 -7.87
N VAL A 43 5.53 -4.23 -8.60
CA VAL A 43 5.59 -5.69 -8.81
C VAL A 43 5.82 -6.40 -7.48
N TRP A 44 6.71 -5.89 -6.62
CA TRP A 44 6.95 -6.46 -5.30
C TRP A 44 5.73 -6.39 -4.38
N CYS A 45 5.04 -5.24 -4.35
CA CYS A 45 3.78 -5.09 -3.61
C CYS A 45 2.71 -6.05 -4.11
N ARG A 46 2.56 -6.18 -5.44
CA ARG A 46 1.61 -7.11 -6.05
C ARG A 46 1.96 -8.56 -5.76
N ALA A 47 3.24 -8.92 -5.75
CA ALA A 47 3.68 -10.28 -5.44
C ALA A 47 3.51 -10.64 -3.95
N SER A 48 3.77 -9.69 -3.04
CA SER A 48 3.76 -9.95 -1.60
C SER A 48 2.37 -9.82 -0.98
N PHE A 49 1.62 -8.79 -1.38
CA PHE A 49 0.36 -8.40 -0.76
C PHE A 49 -0.83 -8.49 -1.71
N HIS A 50 -0.61 -8.83 -2.98
CA HIS A 50 -1.65 -8.87 -4.01
C HIS A 50 -2.37 -7.54 -4.25
N VAL A 51 -1.86 -6.44 -3.72
CA VAL A 51 -2.39 -5.08 -3.92
C VAL A 51 -1.42 -4.23 -4.74
N TRP A 52 -1.93 -3.21 -5.44
CA TRP A 52 -1.07 -2.19 -6.03
C TRP A 52 -0.77 -1.10 -4.99
N PRO A 53 0.44 -0.51 -4.98
CA PRO A 53 0.81 0.46 -3.95
C PRO A 53 0.04 1.78 -4.05
N TRP A 54 -0.55 2.08 -5.22
CA TRP A 54 -1.40 3.25 -5.45
C TRP A 54 -2.90 2.91 -5.48
N SER A 55 -3.28 1.63 -5.39
CA SER A 55 -4.68 1.26 -5.29
C SER A 55 -5.08 1.28 -3.82
N SER A 56 -6.02 2.14 -3.44
CA SER A 56 -6.76 2.02 -2.18
C SER A 56 -7.64 0.76 -2.12
N SER A 57 -7.43 -0.20 -3.01
CA SER A 57 -8.13 -1.47 -3.03
C SER A 57 -7.71 -2.28 -1.82
N LEU A 58 -8.70 -2.71 -1.05
CA LEU A 58 -8.48 -3.64 0.04
C LEU A 58 -7.87 -4.95 -0.49
N PRO A 59 -7.05 -5.64 0.32
CA PRO A 59 -6.47 -6.92 -0.09
C PRO A 59 -7.56 -7.98 -0.32
N ASP A 60 -7.41 -8.85 -1.31
CA ASP A 60 -8.39 -9.94 -1.54
C ASP A 60 -8.35 -11.01 -0.44
N ARG A 61 -7.26 -11.07 0.32
CA ARG A 61 -7.09 -12.02 1.42
C ARG A 61 -6.20 -11.48 2.52
N VAL A 62 -6.47 -11.91 3.75
CA VAL A 62 -5.71 -11.56 4.95
C VAL A 62 -5.30 -12.85 5.64
N THR A 63 -4.05 -12.91 6.09
CA THR A 63 -3.58 -14.04 6.90
C THR A 63 -3.52 -13.63 8.36
N TYR A 64 -4.25 -14.33 9.22
CA TYR A 64 -4.28 -14.10 10.66
C TYR A 64 -4.27 -15.43 11.40
N CYS A 65 -3.46 -15.53 12.45
CA CYS A 65 -3.40 -16.74 13.29
C CYS A 65 -3.08 -18.03 12.50
N GLY A 66 -2.25 -17.90 11.44
CA GLY A 66 -1.90 -19.01 10.55
C GLY A 66 -3.02 -19.47 9.60
N ARG A 67 -4.15 -18.75 9.55
CA ARG A 67 -5.27 -19.03 8.65
C ARG A 67 -5.44 -17.91 7.63
N THR A 68 -5.93 -18.27 6.44
CA THR A 68 -6.23 -17.31 5.37
C THR A 68 -7.73 -17.01 5.36
N TYR A 69 -8.05 -15.72 5.34
CA TYR A 69 -9.39 -15.19 5.26
C TYR A 69 -9.55 -14.51 3.90
N LEU A 70 -10.63 -14.83 3.19
CA LEU A 70 -10.99 -14.24 1.90
C LEU A 70 -11.96 -13.07 2.10
N GLY A 71 -11.83 -12.07 1.22
CA GLY A 71 -12.69 -10.90 1.15
C GLY A 71 -12.37 -10.11 -0.13
N PRO A 72 -12.62 -8.81 -0.18
CA PRO A 72 -13.46 -8.04 0.75
C PRO A 72 -14.94 -8.45 0.64
N GLY A 73 -15.60 -8.66 1.79
CA GLY A 73 -17.06 -8.71 1.84
C GLY A 73 -17.69 -7.32 1.75
N ASP A 74 -18.99 -7.22 2.01
CA ASP A 74 -19.66 -5.92 2.08
C ASP A 74 -19.16 -5.10 3.27
N PRO A 75 -18.95 -3.77 3.09
CA PRO A 75 -18.57 -2.90 4.19
C PRO A 75 -19.73 -2.75 5.17
N VAL A 76 -19.46 -3.07 6.44
CA VAL A 76 -20.40 -2.95 7.55
C VAL A 76 -19.96 -1.85 8.50
N THR A 77 -20.88 -1.36 9.33
CA THR A 77 -20.54 -0.39 10.37
C THR A 77 -19.77 -1.07 11.50
N TRP A 78 -18.98 -0.30 12.25
CA TRP A 78 -18.21 -0.83 13.38
C TRP A 78 -19.11 -1.53 14.41
N THR A 79 -20.25 -0.91 14.74
CA THR A 79 -21.24 -1.42 15.69
C THR A 79 -21.91 -2.69 15.19
N GLU A 80 -22.18 -2.78 13.89
CA GLU A 80 -22.74 -3.98 13.28
C GLU A 80 -21.73 -5.14 13.29
N ALA A 81 -20.44 -4.88 13.05
CA ALA A 81 -19.40 -5.89 13.20
C ALA A 81 -19.28 -6.41 14.64
N GLU A 82 -19.35 -5.53 15.64
CA GLU A 82 -19.35 -5.92 17.06
C GLU A 82 -20.60 -6.76 17.43
N ALA A 83 -21.75 -6.41 16.86
CA ALA A 83 -22.98 -7.18 17.02
C ALA A 83 -22.86 -8.58 16.39
N PHE A 84 -22.31 -8.69 15.18
CA PHE A 84 -22.09 -9.98 14.50
C PHE A 84 -21.16 -10.91 15.28
N GLU A 85 -20.07 -10.36 15.82
CA GLU A 85 -19.10 -11.13 16.61
C GLU A 85 -19.56 -11.35 18.07
N ASN A 86 -20.74 -10.84 18.47
CA ASN A 86 -21.25 -10.88 19.84
C ASN A 86 -20.21 -10.38 20.88
N GLY A 87 -19.50 -9.30 20.56
CA GLY A 87 -18.47 -8.75 21.43
C GLY A 87 -17.62 -7.68 20.78
N ALA A 88 -16.76 -7.05 21.60
CA ALA A 88 -15.90 -5.97 21.14
C ALA A 88 -14.78 -6.50 20.22
N ILE A 89 -14.75 -6.02 18.99
CA ILE A 89 -13.64 -6.26 18.07
C ILE A 89 -12.43 -5.41 18.50
N ARG A 90 -11.24 -6.01 18.53
CA ARG A 90 -10.00 -5.36 18.97
C ARG A 90 -8.95 -5.48 17.88
N LYS A 91 -8.03 -4.50 17.85
CA LYS A 91 -6.88 -4.56 16.96
C LYS A 91 -6.00 -5.75 17.36
N VAL A 92 -5.91 -6.73 16.48
CA VAL A 92 -5.12 -7.96 16.68
C VAL A 92 -3.85 -7.99 15.85
N GLY A 93 -3.75 -7.14 14.83
CA GLY A 93 -2.59 -7.12 13.95
C GLY A 93 -2.56 -5.97 12.96
N HIS A 94 -1.61 -6.07 12.05
CA HIS A 94 -1.39 -5.13 10.95
C HIS A 94 -1.10 -5.93 9.69
N TYR A 95 -1.75 -5.57 8.59
CA TYR A 95 -1.58 -6.20 7.28
C TYR A 95 -1.07 -5.18 6.27
N GLY A 96 0.04 -5.45 5.60
CA GLY A 96 0.63 -4.53 4.60
C GLY A 96 2.03 -4.03 5.00
N PHE A 97 2.52 -3.02 4.30
CA PHE A 97 3.88 -2.53 4.43
C PHE A 97 3.95 -1.13 5.05
N GLY A 98 4.67 -1.01 6.17
CA GLY A 98 4.90 0.27 6.84
C GLY A 98 3.59 0.99 7.22
N ALA A 99 3.55 2.30 6.94
CA ALA A 99 2.38 3.15 7.21
C ALA A 99 1.22 2.96 6.22
N LEU A 100 1.43 2.23 5.12
CA LEU A 100 0.40 1.92 4.12
C LEU A 100 -0.32 0.60 4.40
N GLY A 101 -0.13 0.03 5.60
CA GLY A 101 -0.85 -1.17 6.00
C GLY A 101 -2.15 -0.84 6.73
N TRP A 102 -3.02 -1.84 6.75
CA TRP A 102 -4.32 -1.80 7.39
C TRP A 102 -4.25 -2.49 8.75
N SER A 103 -4.97 -1.95 9.73
CA SER A 103 -5.15 -2.63 11.01
C SER A 103 -6.17 -3.75 10.90
N ILE A 104 -5.76 -4.94 11.34
CA ILE A 104 -6.64 -6.11 11.44
C ILE A 104 -7.35 -6.04 12.79
N TYR A 105 -8.67 -6.11 12.76
CA TYR A 105 -9.54 -6.22 13.90
C TYR A 105 -10.20 -7.58 13.91
N ALA A 106 -10.38 -8.16 15.08
CA ALA A 106 -11.11 -9.40 15.25
C ALA A 106 -11.74 -9.40 16.63
N ASN A 107 -12.71 -10.28 16.89
CA ASN A 107 -13.08 -10.60 18.26
C ASN A 107 -12.17 -11.72 18.76
N PRO A 108 -11.07 -11.42 19.46
CA PRO A 108 -10.32 -12.46 20.13
C PRO A 108 -11.23 -13.04 21.21
N LEU A 109 -11.73 -14.26 21.00
CA LEU A 109 -12.51 -15.13 21.89
C LEU A 109 -13.23 -14.43 23.06
N SER A 110 -14.55 -14.61 23.17
CA SER A 110 -15.32 -14.07 24.30
C SER A 110 -14.60 -14.30 25.64
N GLU A 111 -14.67 -13.33 26.55
CA GLU A 111 -13.92 -13.36 27.82
C GLU A 111 -14.12 -14.66 28.62
N GLN A 112 -15.30 -15.28 28.48
CA GLN A 112 -15.66 -16.59 29.03
C GLN A 112 -14.87 -17.76 28.42
N ALA A 113 -14.56 -17.70 27.12
CA ALA A 113 -13.79 -18.72 26.44
C ALA A 113 -12.27 -18.56 26.72
N ARG A 114 -11.80 -17.33 26.99
CA ARG A 114 -10.43 -17.11 27.51
C ARG A 114 -10.21 -17.70 28.90
N THR A 115 -11.22 -17.60 29.75
CA THR A 115 -11.15 -18.10 31.14
C THR A 115 -11.34 -19.62 31.23
N ARG A 116 -11.94 -20.27 30.23
CA ARG A 116 -12.17 -21.73 30.20
C ARG A 116 -11.20 -22.51 29.30
N GLY A 117 -10.50 -21.86 28.38
CA GLY A 117 -9.70 -22.52 27.35
C GLY A 117 -8.27 -22.83 27.79
N ASN A 118 -7.88 -24.10 27.71
CA ASN A 118 -6.47 -24.49 27.69
C ASN A 118 -5.80 -23.93 26.42
N SER A 119 -4.60 -23.38 26.55
CA SER A 119 -3.83 -22.88 25.40
C SER A 119 -3.56 -23.99 24.37
N PRO A 120 -3.53 -23.68 23.05
CA PRO A 120 -3.72 -22.35 22.44
C PRO A 120 -5.21 -21.99 22.21
N LEU A 121 -5.53 -20.71 22.40
CA LEU A 121 -6.88 -20.19 22.18
C LEU A 121 -7.29 -20.28 20.69
N PRO A 122 -8.55 -20.62 20.36
CA PRO A 122 -9.04 -20.59 18.99
C PRO A 122 -8.89 -19.19 18.36
N CYS A 123 -8.49 -19.15 17.09
CA CYS A 123 -8.49 -17.92 16.30
C CYS A 123 -9.94 -17.45 16.03
N ALA A 124 -10.16 -16.13 15.88
CA ALA A 124 -11.47 -15.57 15.56
C ALA A 124 -12.04 -16.11 14.24
N MET A 125 -13.37 -16.23 14.15
CA MET A 125 -14.03 -16.76 12.94
C MET A 125 -14.07 -15.74 11.80
N GLY A 126 -14.21 -14.45 12.12
CA GLY A 126 -14.10 -13.34 11.17
C GLY A 126 -12.93 -12.41 11.53
N VAL A 127 -12.32 -11.81 10.50
CA VAL A 127 -11.42 -10.67 10.66
C VAL A 127 -11.95 -9.48 9.88
N TYR A 128 -11.70 -8.29 10.41
CA TYR A 128 -12.22 -7.04 9.89
C TYR A 128 -11.06 -6.10 9.59
N LEU A 129 -11.10 -5.46 8.44
CA LEU A 129 -10.16 -4.42 8.06
C LEU A 129 -10.87 -3.07 8.12
N ARG A 130 -10.27 -2.12 8.83
CA ARG A 130 -10.83 -0.76 8.92
C ARG A 130 -10.56 -0.01 7.62
N THR A 131 -11.63 0.48 6.99
CA THR A 131 -11.55 1.31 5.77
C THR A 131 -11.71 2.78 6.09
N ASP A 132 -12.64 3.10 7.00
CA ASP A 132 -12.94 4.46 7.45
C ASP A 132 -13.10 4.49 8.97
N ASP A 133 -13.45 5.66 9.52
CA ASP A 133 -13.58 5.80 10.96
C ASP A 133 -14.69 4.92 11.57
N ASP A 134 -15.77 4.68 10.83
CA ASP A 134 -16.93 3.89 11.29
C ASP A 134 -17.26 2.70 10.37
N ARG A 135 -16.43 2.43 9.35
CA ARG A 135 -16.64 1.32 8.42
C ARG A 135 -15.51 0.31 8.46
N VAL A 136 -15.91 -0.95 8.47
CA VAL A 136 -15.02 -2.09 8.41
C VAL A 136 -15.50 -3.06 7.35
N VAL A 137 -14.55 -3.75 6.73
CA VAL A 137 -14.85 -4.79 5.75
C VAL A 137 -14.56 -6.14 6.36
N ALA A 138 -15.52 -7.05 6.25
CA ALA A 138 -15.40 -8.40 6.77
C ALA A 138 -14.60 -9.30 5.82
N TYR A 139 -13.79 -10.16 6.42
CA TYR A 139 -13.03 -11.22 5.79
C TYR A 139 -13.35 -12.52 6.51
N THR A 140 -13.77 -13.52 5.75
CA THR A 140 -14.24 -14.80 6.26
C THR A 140 -13.22 -15.90 5.93
N LEU A 141 -13.17 -16.94 6.76
CA LEU A 141 -12.26 -18.06 6.51
C LEU A 141 -12.50 -18.69 5.14
N SER A 142 -11.45 -18.77 4.32
CA SER A 142 -11.53 -19.44 3.03
C SER A 142 -11.49 -20.95 3.24
N GLY A 143 -12.61 -21.61 2.99
CA GLY A 143 -12.81 -23.02 3.32
C GLY A 143 -13.84 -23.15 4.44
N GLY A 144 -15.11 -23.06 4.07
CA GLY A 144 -16.13 -23.82 4.78
C GLY A 144 -15.85 -25.32 4.61
N PRO A 145 -16.30 -26.17 5.55
CA PRO A 145 -15.91 -27.59 5.65
C PRO A 145 -16.09 -28.39 4.36
#